data_AF-A0A0M0LJJ1-F1
#
_entry.id   AF-A0A0M0LJJ1-F1
#
_cell.length_a   1.000
_cell.length_b   1.000
_cell.length_c   1.000
_cell.angle_alpha   90.00
_cell.angle_beta   90.00
_cell.angle_gamma   90.00
#
_symmetry.space_group_name_H-M   'P 1'
#
loop_
_entity.id
_entity.type
_entity.pdbx_description
1 polymer ?
#
loop_
_entity_poly.entity_id
_entity_poly.type
_entity_poly.pdbx_seq_one_letter_code
_entity_poly.pdbx_strand_id
1 'polypeptide(L)'
;MGYAPITGGSSDKVQVNIRYDINKKFTYLDTAGKYQLGAVTERLYIHFVDTYMYFNTSQGGKSTTHKNYLYNTYTTPNDAEPWKKALYWAGDPWSEYLNVTIYGKPFYF
;
A
#
# COMPACT_ATOMS: atom_id res chain seq x y z
N MET A 1 -1.55 -27.26 -31.92
CA MET A 1 -2.02 -25.87 -31.84
C MET A 1 -0.96 -25.07 -31.08
N GLY A 2 -0.32 -24.09 -31.71
CA GLY A 2 0.77 -23.33 -31.10
C GLY A 2 0.25 -22.16 -30.26
N TYR A 3 0.69 -22.06 -29.01
CA TYR A 3 0.50 -20.87 -28.20
C TYR A 3 1.44 -19.79 -28.73
N ALA A 4 0.91 -18.81 -29.47
CA ALA A 4 1.66 -17.60 -29.76
C ALA A 4 1.66 -16.72 -28.50
N PRO A 5 2.82 -16.38 -27.91
CA PRO A 5 2.87 -15.45 -26.79
C PRO A 5 2.35 -14.09 -27.26
N ILE A 6 1.41 -13.51 -26.51
CA ILE A 6 0.98 -12.13 -26.71
C ILE A 6 2.15 -11.26 -26.25
N THR A 7 2.93 -10.73 -27.18
CA THR A 7 4.00 -9.77 -26.90
C THR A 7 3.39 -8.39 -26.77
N GLY A 8 3.59 -7.75 -25.61
CA GLY A 8 3.02 -6.43 -25.38
C GLY A 8 3.62 -5.35 -26.28
N GLY A 9 2.79 -4.43 -26.78
CA GLY A 9 3.17 -3.25 -27.54
C GLY A 9 3.26 -1.99 -26.67
N SER A 10 3.92 -0.95 -27.17
CA SER A 10 4.01 0.36 -26.49
C SER A 10 2.67 1.07 -26.30
N SER A 11 1.62 0.61 -26.98
CA SER A 11 0.24 1.10 -26.86
C SER A 11 -0.60 0.31 -25.87
N ASP A 12 -0.06 -0.72 -25.23
CA ASP A 12 -0.78 -1.52 -24.24
C ASP A 12 -0.95 -0.74 -22.94
N LYS A 13 -2.10 -0.93 -22.30
CA LYS A 13 -2.45 -0.25 -21.06
C LYS A 13 -2.58 -1.28 -19.96
N VAL A 14 -1.85 -1.05 -18.87
CA VAL A 14 -1.97 -1.83 -17.64
C VAL A 14 -2.49 -0.90 -16.54
N GLN A 15 -3.58 -1.31 -15.90
CA GLN A 15 -4.13 -0.64 -14.75
C GLN A 15 -4.12 -1.61 -13.57
N VAL A 16 -3.67 -1.13 -12.41
CA VAL A 16 -3.67 -1.88 -11.16
C VAL A 16 -4.62 -1.19 -10.20
N ASN A 17 -5.55 -1.95 -9.62
CA ASN A 17 -6.47 -1.51 -8.60
C ASN A 17 -6.20 -2.32 -7.32
N ILE A 18 -5.94 -1.64 -6.22
CA ILE A 18 -5.64 -2.27 -4.93
C ILE A 18 -6.80 -1.95 -3.99
N ARG A 19 -7.47 -2.98 -3.48
CA ARG A 19 -8.47 -2.83 -2.42
C ARG A 19 -7.81 -3.07 -1.07
N TYR A 20 -7.80 -2.05 -0.23
CA TYR A 20 -7.16 -2.08 1.08
C TYR A 20 -7.98 -1.31 2.12
N ASP A 21 -7.75 -1.63 3.39
CA ASP A 21 -8.14 -0.80 4.54
C ASP A 21 -6.88 -0.24 5.17
N ILE A 22 -6.91 1.05 5.57
CA ILE A 22 -5.82 1.70 6.28
C ILE A 22 -6.31 2.25 7.62
N ASN A 23 -5.56 1.97 8.67
CA ASN A 23 -5.81 2.48 10.01
C ASN A 23 -4.57 3.26 10.48
N LYS A 24 -4.79 4.49 10.95
CA LYS A 24 -3.75 5.31 11.57
C LYS A 24 -3.96 5.36 13.07
N LYS A 25 -2.90 5.07 13.83
CA LYS A 25 -2.88 5.14 15.29
C LYS A 25 -2.10 6.38 15.73
N PHE A 26 -2.79 7.26 16.45
CA PHE A 26 -2.25 8.50 16.99
C PHE A 26 -1.94 8.31 18.47
N THR A 27 -0.71 8.62 18.86
CA THR A 27 -0.24 8.54 20.24
C THR A 27 0.05 9.94 20.75
N TYR A 28 -0.56 10.30 21.87
CA TYR A 28 -0.41 11.60 22.51
C TYR A 28 0.40 11.48 23.80
N LEU A 29 1.19 12.51 24.08
CA LEU A 29 1.91 12.69 25.34
C LEU A 29 1.16 13.71 26.20
N ASP A 30 1.05 13.43 27.49
CA ASP A 30 0.64 14.45 28.45
C ASP A 30 1.87 15.24 28.90
N THR A 31 1.90 16.52 28.51
CA THR A 31 2.92 17.48 28.91
C THR A 31 2.27 18.56 29.76
N ALA A 32 2.40 18.44 31.09
CA ALA A 32 1.88 19.40 32.06
C ALA A 32 0.38 19.73 31.89
N GLY A 33 -0.44 18.71 31.66
CA GLY A 33 -1.90 18.86 31.51
C GLY A 33 -2.34 19.23 30.10
N LYS A 34 -1.44 19.17 29.11
CA LYS A 34 -1.74 19.37 27.69
C LYS A 34 -1.36 18.12 26.91
N TYR A 35 -2.29 17.60 26.12
CA TYR A 35 -2.01 16.49 25.20
C TYR A 35 -1.36 17.00 23.93
N GLN A 36 -0.13 16.59 23.68
CA GLN A 36 0.60 16.88 22.45
C GLN A 36 0.72 15.62 21.60
N LEU A 37 0.62 15.75 20.28
CA LEU A 37 0.84 14.62 19.39
C LEU A 37 2.31 14.18 19.49
N GLY A 38 2.54 12.90 19.75
CA GLY A 38 3.90 12.35 19.89
C GLY A 38 4.29 11.42 18.75
N ALA A 39 3.40 10.51 18.35
CA ALA A 39 3.68 9.60 17.23
C ALA A 39 2.43 9.21 16.44
N VAL A 40 2.60 9.00 15.14
CA VAL A 40 1.60 8.45 14.21
C VAL A 40 2.18 7.19 13.57
N THR A 41 1.44 6.09 13.67
CA THR A 41 1.79 4.78 13.09
C THR A 41 0.64 4.26 12.22
N GLU A 42 0.95 3.37 11.28
CA GLU A 42 -0.03 2.90 10.30
C GLU A 42 -0.12 1.38 10.24
N ARG A 43 -1.33 0.90 9.98
CA ARG A 43 -1.63 -0.49 9.68
C ARG A 43 -2.45 -0.56 8.40
N LEU A 44 -1.95 -1.30 7.42
CA LEU A 44 -2.59 -1.54 6.13
C LEU A 44 -3.03 -2.99 6.04
N TYR A 45 -4.27 -3.24 5.64
CA TYR A 45 -4.76 -4.57 5.30
C TYR A 45 -5.13 -4.60 3.82
N ILE A 46 -4.44 -5.43 3.04
CA ILE A 46 -4.71 -5.56 1.60
C ILE A 46 -5.63 -6.76 1.38
N HIS A 47 -6.82 -6.51 0.83
CA HIS A 47 -7.80 -7.55 0.48
C HIS A 47 -7.39 -8.25 -0.80
N PHE A 48 -7.27 -7.48 -1.88
CA PHE A 48 -6.95 -7.99 -3.21
C PHE A 48 -6.31 -6.92 -4.08
N VAL A 49 -5.61 -7.39 -5.11
CA VAL A 49 -5.05 -6.59 -6.19
C VAL A 49 -5.65 -7.08 -7.50
N ASP A 50 -6.32 -6.19 -8.21
CA ASP A 50 -6.91 -6.44 -9.51
C ASP A 50 -6.08 -5.77 -10.60
N THR A 51 -5.64 -6.54 -11.58
CA THR A 51 -4.82 -6.07 -12.69
C THR A 51 -5.61 -6.19 -13.97
N TYR A 52 -5.92 -5.06 -14.58
CA TYR A 52 -6.54 -4.97 -15.89
C TYR A 52 -5.47 -4.69 -16.93
N MET A 53 -5.39 -5.54 -17.96
CA MET A 53 -4.48 -5.36 -19.08
C MET A 53 -5.28 -5.28 -20.37
N TYR A 54 -5.00 -4.26 -21.17
CA TYR A 54 -5.56 -4.07 -22.50
C TYR A 54 -4.45 -4.06 -23.54
N PHE A 55 -4.47 -5.07 -24.40
CA PHE A 55 -3.52 -5.30 -25.48
C PHE A 55 -4.08 -4.77 -26.79
N ASN A 56 -3.37 -3.86 -27.44
CA ASN A 56 -3.74 -3.40 -28.78
C ASN A 56 -3.18 -4.37 -29.83
N THR A 57 -4.07 -5.07 -30.54
CA THR A 57 -3.69 -5.98 -31.63
C THR A 57 -4.21 -5.47 -32.97
N SER A 58 -3.60 -5.92 -34.08
CA SER A 58 -4.02 -5.58 -35.44
C SER A 58 -5.42 -6.08 -35.81
N GLN A 59 -6.03 -6.95 -35.01
CA GLN A 59 -7.34 -7.55 -35.24
C GLN A 59 -8.45 -7.00 -34.32
N GLY A 60 -8.18 -5.90 -33.61
CA GLY A 60 -9.03 -5.39 -32.53
C GLY A 60 -8.47 -5.80 -31.17
N GLY A 61 -8.40 -4.86 -30.23
CA GLY A 61 -7.71 -5.08 -28.95
C GLY A 61 -8.30 -6.23 -28.12
N LYS A 62 -7.47 -6.79 -27.24
CA LYS A 62 -7.85 -7.86 -26.30
C LYS A 62 -7.64 -7.38 -24.88
N SER A 63 -8.62 -7.61 -24.00
CA SER A 63 -8.47 -7.36 -22.57
C SER A 63 -8.32 -8.66 -21.78
N THR A 64 -7.66 -8.57 -20.64
CA THR A 64 -7.67 -9.61 -19.61
C THR A 64 -7.63 -8.95 -18.24
N THR A 65 -8.27 -9.60 -17.28
CA THR A 65 -8.30 -9.15 -15.88
C THR A 65 -7.77 -10.27 -15.01
N HIS A 66 -6.91 -9.93 -14.06
CA HIS A 66 -6.38 -10.88 -13.09
C HIS A 66 -6.52 -10.33 -11.68
N LYS A 67 -7.33 -11.01 -10.87
CA LYS A 67 -7.58 -10.66 -9.47
C LYS A 67 -6.86 -11.64 -8.56
N ASN A 68 -5.99 -11.11 -7.69
CA ASN A 68 -5.25 -11.88 -6.71
C ASN A 68 -5.62 -11.42 -5.31
N TYR A 69 -6.01 -12.36 -4.45
CA TYR A 69 -6.36 -12.11 -3.07
C TYR A 69 -5.11 -12.29 -2.20
N LEU A 70 -4.71 -11.23 -1.49
CA LEU A 70 -3.47 -11.24 -0.70
C LEU A 70 -3.73 -11.42 0.79
N TYR A 71 -4.81 -10.85 1.33
CA TYR A 71 -5.19 -10.91 2.76
C TYR A 71 -4.02 -10.66 3.73
N ASN A 72 -3.11 -9.76 3.37
CA ASN A 72 -1.91 -9.47 4.14
C ASN A 72 -2.06 -8.18 4.93
N THR A 73 -1.61 -8.21 6.19
CA THR A 73 -1.50 -7.03 7.05
C THR A 73 -0.06 -6.55 7.07
N TYR A 74 0.14 -5.25 6.86
CA TYR A 74 1.41 -4.54 6.98
C TYR A 74 1.30 -3.50 8.09
N THR A 75 2.36 -3.34 8.87
CA THR A 75 2.42 -2.38 9.99
C THR A 75 3.71 -1.59 9.93
N THR A 76 3.66 -0.32 10.30
CA THR A 76 4.90 0.44 10.49
C THR A 76 5.72 -0.15 11.65
N PRO A 77 7.05 0.04 11.68
CA PRO A 77 7.92 -0.62 12.65
C PRO A 77 7.50 -0.41 14.11
N ASN A 78 6.89 0.73 14.43
CA ASN A 78 6.50 1.06 15.80
C ASN A 78 4.98 0.95 16.06
N ASP A 79 4.18 0.31 15.19
CA ASP A 79 2.73 0.15 15.41
C ASP A 79 2.40 -0.58 16.74
N ALA A 80 3.22 -1.54 17.16
CA ALA A 80 3.03 -2.25 18.42
C ALA A 80 3.30 -1.37 19.65
N GLU A 81 4.29 -0.48 19.56
CA GLU A 81 4.78 0.33 20.68
C GLU A 81 5.02 1.79 20.27
N PRO A 82 3.99 2.50 19.76
CA PRO A 82 4.15 3.86 19.23
C PRO A 82 4.53 4.87 20.31
N TRP A 83 4.22 4.54 21.58
CA TRP A 83 4.60 5.31 22.75
C TRP A 83 6.11 5.44 22.93
N LYS A 84 6.91 4.44 22.53
CA LYS A 84 8.38 4.53 22.59
C LYS A 84 8.89 5.63 21.66
N LYS A 85 8.32 5.72 20.45
CA LYS A 85 8.65 6.79 19.50
C LYS A 85 8.14 8.14 19.97
N ALA A 86 6.91 8.19 20.47
CA ALA A 86 6.34 9.42 21.02
C ALA A 86 7.25 9.99 22.13
N LEU A 87 7.66 9.17 23.10
CA LEU A 87 8.55 9.61 24.19
C LEU A 87 9.94 10.04 23.70
N TYR A 88 10.53 9.30 22.76
CA TYR A 88 11.85 9.62 22.22
C TYR A 88 11.84 10.97 21.48
N TRP A 89 10.78 11.24 20.72
CA TRP A 89 10.59 12.48 19.96
C TRP A 89 9.64 13.45 20.68
N ALA A 90 9.68 13.50 22.02
CA ALA A 90 8.79 14.36 22.79
C ALA A 90 8.94 15.84 22.37
N GLY A 91 7.84 16.43 21.89
CA GLY A 91 7.80 17.81 21.38
C GLY A 91 7.99 17.94 19.87
N ASP A 92 8.36 16.87 19.16
CA ASP A 92 8.46 16.83 17.70
C ASP A 92 7.74 15.57 17.15
N PRO A 93 6.46 15.68 16.73
CA PRO A 93 5.65 14.53 16.38
C PRO A 93 6.29 13.64 15.30
N TRP A 94 6.54 12.37 15.64
CA TRP A 94 7.08 11.39 14.70
C TRP A 94 5.96 10.78 13.83
N SER A 95 6.16 10.66 12.52
CA SER A 95 5.21 10.00 11.62
C SER A 95 5.87 8.89 10.82
N GLU A 96 5.25 7.72 10.80
CA GLU A 96 5.69 6.58 10.00
C GLU A 96 4.72 6.33 8.85
N TYR A 97 5.27 5.93 7.71
CA TYR A 97 4.53 5.61 6.51
C TYR A 97 4.81 4.19 6.08
N LEU A 98 3.79 3.52 5.54
CA LEU A 98 3.94 2.18 5.00
C LEU A 98 4.49 2.17 3.57
N ASN A 99 5.56 1.40 3.38
CA ASN A 99 6.07 1.01 2.07
C ASN A 99 5.86 -0.48 1.88
N VAL A 100 5.00 -0.85 0.93
CA VAL A 100 4.64 -2.24 0.66
C VAL A 100 5.02 -2.59 -0.77
N THR A 101 5.65 -3.76 -0.96
CA THR A 101 5.97 -4.27 -2.29
C THR A 101 4.86 -5.20 -2.78
N ILE A 102 4.24 -4.84 -3.90
CA ILE A 102 3.21 -5.64 -4.58
C ILE A 102 3.74 -5.96 -5.98
N TYR A 103 3.82 -7.26 -6.32
CA TYR A 103 4.42 -7.73 -7.58
C TYR A 103 5.80 -7.13 -7.89
N GLY A 104 6.65 -7.00 -6.86
CA GLY A 104 7.99 -6.43 -7.01
C GLY A 104 8.03 -4.92 -7.26
N LYS A 105 6.89 -4.22 -7.14
CA LYS A 105 6.79 -2.76 -7.23
C LYS A 105 6.45 -2.14 -5.87
N PRO A 106 7.14 -1.08 -5.44
CA PRO A 106 6.82 -0.40 -4.19
C PRO A 106 5.57 0.47 -4.33
N PHE A 107 4.72 0.42 -3.30
CA PHE A 107 3.56 1.28 -3.11
C PHE A 107 3.71 2.00 -1.77
N TYR A 108 3.56 3.32 -1.81
CA TYR A 108 3.60 4.20 -0.64
C TYR A 108 2.17 4.61 -0.31
N PHE A 109 1.81 4.47 0.96
CA PHE A 109 0.48 4.79 1.49
C PHE A 109 0.55 5.98 2.44
#